data_AF-R9MCQ4-F1
#
_entry.id   AF-R9MCQ4-F1
#
_cell.length_a   1.000
_cell.length_b   1.000
_cell.length_c   1.000
_cell.angle_alpha   90.00
_cell.angle_beta   90.00
_cell.angle_gamma   90.00
#
_symmetry.space_group_name_H-M   'P 1'
#
loop_
_entity.id
_entity.type
_entity.pdbx_description
1 polymer ?
#
loop_
_entity_poly.entity_id
_entity_poly.type
_entity_poly.pdbx_seq_one_letter_code
_entity_poly.pdbx_strand_id
1 'polypeptide(L)'
;MRDSRFLEDIEDAALLMQYLYEGNTVTVKNAIGVPLEITMDEEGYIFQKNLNFPESPRHLKAYQLPEWLGIIDQLKGQPEENLADANTGNGFQNQWDEIRFITLANRSLRKVKNR
;
A
#
# COMPACT_ATOMS: atom_id res chain seq x y z
N MET A 1 8.21 26.31 5.78
CA MET A 1 6.79 26.64 5.90
C MET A 1 6.12 25.40 6.50
N ARG A 2 5.42 25.51 7.64
CA ARG A 2 4.70 24.36 8.23
C ARG A 2 3.40 24.19 7.44
N ASP A 3 3.21 23.06 6.81
CA ASP A 3 2.06 22.77 5.93
C ASP A 3 1.32 21.56 6.51
N SER A 4 0.01 21.68 6.73
CA SER A 4 -0.81 20.58 7.23
C SER A 4 -0.85 19.41 6.25
N ARG A 5 -0.70 19.67 4.94
CA ARG A 5 -0.66 18.63 3.91
C ARG A 5 0.51 17.67 4.10
N PHE A 6 1.64 18.17 4.60
CA PHE A 6 2.78 17.31 4.92
C PHE A 6 2.47 16.33 6.07
N LEU A 7 1.57 16.69 7.00
CA LEU A 7 1.13 15.77 8.05
C LEU A 7 0.19 14.70 7.49
N GLU A 8 -0.72 15.10 6.58
CA GLU A 8 -1.59 14.17 5.86
C GLU A 8 -0.77 13.16 5.05
N ASP A 9 0.30 13.59 4.38
CA ASP A 9 1.23 12.73 3.64
C ASP A 9 1.91 11.69 4.55
N ILE A 10 2.30 12.09 5.76
CA ILE A 10 2.88 11.17 6.76
C ILE A 10 1.82 10.16 7.23
N GLU A 11 0.59 10.60 7.46
CA GLU A 11 -0.52 9.73 7.87
C GLU A 11 -0.87 8.71 6.79
N ASP A 12 -0.92 9.14 5.52
CA ASP A 12 -1.12 8.29 4.35
C ASP A 12 -0.01 7.24 4.24
N ALA A 13 1.26 7.63 4.36
CA ALA A 13 2.37 6.67 4.36
C ALA A 13 2.29 5.66 5.52
N ALA A 14 1.94 6.12 6.72
CA ALA A 14 1.78 5.26 7.89
C ALA A 14 0.63 4.25 7.73
N LEU A 15 -0.48 4.67 7.11
CA LEU A 15 -1.61 3.78 6.80
C LEU A 15 -1.22 2.69 5.81
N LEU A 16 -0.51 3.04 4.74
CA LEU A 16 -0.02 2.05 3.78
C LEU A 16 0.93 1.05 4.44
N MET A 17 1.86 1.53 5.27
CA MET A 17 2.77 0.65 6.02
C MET A 17 2.01 -0.28 6.96
N GLN A 18 0.98 0.21 7.66
CA GLN A 18 0.14 -0.64 8.50
C GLN A 18 -0.59 -1.71 7.67
N TYR A 19 -1.15 -1.33 6.52
CA TYR A 19 -1.81 -2.27 5.62
C TYR A 19 -0.88 -3.42 5.20
N LEU A 20 0.35 -3.10 4.81
CA LEU A 20 1.37 -4.09 4.46
C LEU A 20 1.78 -4.96 5.64
N TYR A 21 1.95 -4.37 6.83
CA TYR A 21 2.29 -5.10 8.05
C TYR A 21 1.19 -6.09 8.48
N GLU A 22 -0.08 -5.83 8.11
CA GLU A 22 -1.19 -6.77 8.32
C GLU A 22 -1.16 -7.97 7.36
N GLY A 23 -0.08 -8.13 6.57
CA GLY A 23 0.15 -9.25 5.66
C GLY A 23 -0.43 -9.02 4.25
N ASN A 24 -0.96 -7.83 3.97
CA ASN A 24 -1.44 -7.47 2.64
C ASN A 24 -0.28 -7.08 1.72
N THR A 25 -0.55 -7.06 0.41
CA THR A 25 0.42 -6.69 -0.61
C THR A 25 -0.15 -5.59 -1.50
N VAL A 26 0.71 -4.83 -2.16
CA VAL A 26 0.31 -3.89 -3.20
C VAL A 26 1.18 -4.08 -4.44
N THR A 27 0.59 -3.85 -5.61
CA THR A 27 1.30 -3.90 -6.89
C THR A 27 1.38 -2.51 -7.50
N VAL A 28 2.60 -2.08 -7.82
CA VAL A 28 2.88 -0.81 -8.49
C VAL A 28 3.84 -1.00 -9.65
N LYS A 29 3.97 -0.01 -10.53
CA LYS A 29 4.94 -0.04 -11.62
C LYS A 29 6.13 0.85 -11.29
N ASN A 30 7.34 0.42 -11.64
CA ASN A 30 8.48 1.34 -11.63
C ASN A 30 8.48 2.29 -12.84
N ALA A 31 9.49 3.15 -12.89
CA ALA A 31 9.67 4.12 -13.97
C ALA A 31 9.75 3.53 -15.39
N ILE A 32 10.08 2.24 -15.53
CA ILE A 32 10.13 1.52 -16.83
C ILE A 32 8.91 0.64 -17.07
N GLY A 33 7.84 0.79 -16.27
CA GLY A 33 6.57 0.08 -16.45
C GLY A 33 6.56 -1.36 -15.95
N VAL A 34 7.62 -1.81 -15.26
CA VAL A 34 7.69 -3.17 -14.72
C VAL A 34 6.84 -3.28 -13.45
N PRO A 35 5.93 -4.26 -13.36
CA PRO A 35 5.12 -4.50 -12.17
C PRO A 35 5.95 -5.07 -11.02
N LEU A 36 5.75 -4.48 -9.85
CA LEU A 36 6.46 -4.76 -8.62
C LEU A 36 5.45 -5.02 -7.52
N GLU A 37 5.58 -6.16 -6.87
CA GLU A 37 4.84 -6.45 -5.65
C GLU A 37 5.64 -5.93 -4.45
N ILE A 38 4.96 -5.22 -3.56
CA ILE A 38 5.51 -4.72 -2.31
C ILE A 38 4.83 -5.45 -1.16
N THR A 39 5.64 -5.98 -0.25
CA THR A 39 5.21 -6.73 0.94
C THR A 39 5.99 -6.29 2.17
N MET A 40 5.47 -6.57 3.36
CA MET A 40 6.17 -6.37 4.62
C MET A 40 6.11 -7.67 5.44
N ASP A 41 7.19 -8.00 6.14
CA ASP A 41 7.20 -9.14 7.07
C ASP A 41 6.83 -8.73 8.50
N GLU A 42 6.76 -9.71 9.40
CA GLU A 42 6.40 -9.52 10.81
C GLU A 42 7.44 -8.70 11.59
N GLU A 43 8.66 -8.56 11.06
CA GLU A 43 9.74 -7.76 11.65
C GLU A 43 9.70 -6.30 11.14
N GLY A 44 8.80 -5.99 10.21
CA GLY A 44 8.64 -4.67 9.60
C GLY A 44 9.59 -4.42 8.43
N TYR A 45 10.31 -5.43 7.95
CA TYR A 45 11.14 -5.31 6.76
C TYR A 45 10.28 -5.33 5.50
N ILE A 46 10.57 -4.39 4.60
CA ILE A 46 9.84 -4.23 3.36
C ILE A 46 10.59 -4.92 2.23
N PHE A 47 9.86 -5.71 1.46
CA PHE A 47 10.39 -6.42 0.31
C PHE A 47 9.69 -6.01 -0.97
N GLN A 48 10.45 -6.07 -2.05
CA GLN A 48 9.98 -5.78 -3.39
C GLN A 48 10.31 -6.97 -4.31
N LYS A 49 9.31 -7.45 -5.07
CA LYS A 49 9.47 -8.54 -6.03
C LYS A 49 9.10 -8.08 -7.44
N ASN A 50 9.95 -8.40 -8.40
CA ASN A 50 9.67 -8.14 -9.81
C ASN A 50 8.75 -9.23 -10.37
N LEU A 51 7.53 -8.86 -10.77
CA LEU A 51 6.55 -9.83 -11.25
C LEU A 51 6.82 -10.33 -12.67
N ASN A 52 7.67 -9.64 -13.45
CA ASN A 52 8.14 -10.16 -14.75
C ASN A 52 9.16 -11.31 -14.59
N PHE A 53 9.79 -11.44 -13.41
CA PHE A 53 10.75 -12.50 -13.12
C PHE A 53 10.34 -13.23 -11.83
N PRO A 54 9.29 -14.06 -11.86
CA PRO A 54 8.70 -14.66 -10.67
C PRO A 54 9.66 -15.57 -9.89
N GLU A 55 10.65 -16.15 -10.59
CA GLU A 55 11.72 -16.98 -10.02
C GLU A 55 12.81 -16.15 -9.30
N SER A 56 12.84 -14.82 -9.50
CA SER A 56 13.80 -13.97 -8.81
C SER A 56 13.42 -13.79 -7.35
N PRO A 57 14.42 -13.73 -6.44
CA PRO A 57 14.16 -13.49 -5.04
C PRO A 57 13.54 -12.09 -4.84
N ARG A 58 12.74 -11.95 -3.78
CA ARG A 58 12.33 -10.63 -3.30
C ARG A 58 13.55 -9.91 -2.70
N HIS A 59 13.62 -8.60 -2.88
CA HIS A 59 14.73 -7.78 -2.42
C HIS A 59 14.29 -6.89 -1.25
N LEU A 60 15.14 -6.79 -0.23
CA LEU A 60 14.95 -5.84 0.87
C LEU A 60 15.06 -4.42 0.34
N LYS A 61 14.11 -3.55 0.70
CA LYS A 61 14.05 -2.17 0.23
C LYS A 61 13.68 -1.23 1.38
N ALA A 62 14.50 -0.21 1.59
CA ALA A 62 14.17 0.90 2.46
C ALA A 62 13.58 2.04 1.61
N TYR A 63 12.29 2.33 1.80
CA TYR A 63 11.60 3.44 1.13
C TYR A 63 11.69 4.71 1.96
N GLN A 64 12.03 5.81 1.30
CA GLN A 64 11.90 7.16 1.85
C GLN A 64 10.48 7.69 1.65
N LEU A 65 10.08 8.68 2.45
CA LEU A 65 8.74 9.27 2.38
C LEU A 65 8.30 9.66 0.95
N PRO A 66 9.13 10.31 0.10
CA PRO A 66 8.72 10.62 -1.27
C PRO A 66 8.43 9.39 -2.13
N GLU A 67 9.12 8.27 -1.89
CA GLU A 67 8.85 7.02 -2.61
C GLU A 67 7.52 6.42 -2.16
N TRP A 68 7.18 6.50 -0.87
CA TRP A 68 5.87 6.09 -0.37
C TRP A 68 4.73 6.91 -0.97
N LEU A 69 4.89 8.24 -1.05
CA LEU A 69 3.90 9.10 -1.69
C LEU A 69 3.75 8.76 -3.17
N GLY A 70 4.85 8.47 -3.87
CA GLY A 70 4.80 8.01 -5.26
C GLY A 70 4.09 6.67 -5.45
N ILE A 71 4.18 5.75 -4.48
CA ILE A 71 3.40 4.50 -4.46
C ILE A 71 1.92 4.84 -4.27
N ILE A 72 1.59 5.68 -3.31
CA ILE A 72 0.20 6.09 -3.01
C ILE A 72 -0.45 6.81 -4.20
N ASP A 73 0.29 7.67 -4.89
CA ASP A 73 -0.20 8.35 -6.10
C ASP A 73 -0.51 7.34 -7.21
N GLN A 74 0.30 6.28 -7.36
CA GLN A 74 -0.04 5.19 -8.29
C GLN A 74 -1.29 4.44 -7.86
N LEU A 75 -1.47 4.16 -6.57
CA LEU A 75 -2.66 3.48 -6.05
C LEU A 75 -3.93 4.32 -6.24
N LYS A 76 -3.84 5.65 -6.05
CA LYS A 76 -4.91 6.62 -6.36
C LYS A 76 -5.24 6.66 -7.85
N GLY A 77 -4.24 6.45 -8.70
CA GLY A 77 -4.37 6.44 -10.16
C GLY A 77 -4.81 5.12 -10.79
N GLN A 78 -4.95 4.03 -10.02
CA GLN A 78 -5.42 2.72 -10.52
C GLN A 78 -6.96 2.65 -10.43
N PRO A 79 -7.69 2.70 -11.58
CA PRO A 79 -9.14 2.66 -11.59
C PRO A 79 -9.68 1.26 -11.31
N GLU A 80 -10.91 1.20 -10.77
CA GLU A 80 -11.62 -0.01 -10.34
C GLU A 80 -11.68 -1.11 -11.41
N GLU A 81 -11.74 -0.76 -12.69
CA GLU A 81 -11.80 -1.71 -13.83
C GLU A 81 -10.56 -2.60 -13.97
N ASN A 82 -9.41 -2.20 -13.41
CA ASN A 82 -8.18 -3.01 -13.40
C ASN A 82 -8.02 -3.85 -12.12
N LEU A 83 -8.96 -3.78 -11.17
CA LEU A 83 -9.04 -4.65 -9.98
C LEU A 83 -9.72 -5.99 -10.37
N ALA A 84 -9.26 -6.59 -11.46
CA ALA A 84 -9.88 -7.75 -12.11
C ALA A 84 -9.75 -9.07 -11.31
N ASP A 85 -9.13 -9.05 -10.14
CA ASP A 85 -9.13 -10.19 -9.21
C ASP A 85 -10.34 -10.09 -8.27
N ALA A 86 -11.42 -10.71 -8.76
CA ALA A 86 -12.67 -11.03 -8.10
C ALA A 86 -12.57 -11.25 -6.57
N ASN A 87 -12.88 -10.21 -5.79
CA ASN A 87 -13.57 -10.25 -4.47
C ASN A 87 -13.77 -8.84 -3.85
N THR A 88 -13.32 -7.76 -4.51
CA THR A 88 -13.27 -6.39 -3.95
C THR A 88 -14.08 -5.34 -4.72
N GLY A 89 -15.03 -5.76 -5.58
CA GLY A 89 -15.97 -4.86 -6.26
C GLY A 89 -17.00 -4.23 -5.30
N ASN A 90 -16.54 -3.33 -4.44
CA ASN A 90 -17.31 -2.73 -3.34
C ASN A 90 -17.62 -1.24 -3.56
N GLY A 91 -17.42 -0.69 -4.77
CA GLY A 91 -17.76 0.71 -5.08
C GLY A 91 -16.73 1.73 -4.58
N PHE A 92 -15.46 1.34 -4.52
CA PHE A 92 -14.35 2.25 -4.21
C PHE A 92 -13.80 2.88 -5.49
N GLN A 93 -13.46 4.17 -5.44
CA GLN A 93 -13.02 4.92 -6.63
C GLN A 93 -11.64 4.46 -7.14
N ASN A 94 -10.77 3.98 -6.26
CA ASN A 94 -9.43 3.51 -6.56
C ASN A 94 -8.93 2.58 -5.45
N GLN A 95 -7.78 1.93 -5.69
CA GLN A 95 -7.18 1.00 -4.73
C GLN A 95 -6.76 1.67 -3.41
N TRP A 96 -6.37 2.95 -3.45
CA TRP A 96 -6.00 3.67 -2.23
C TRP A 96 -7.19 3.86 -1.28
N ASP A 97 -8.37 4.18 -1.80
CA ASP A 97 -9.57 4.36 -0.99
C ASP A 97 -9.99 3.07 -0.27
N GLU A 98 -9.86 1.94 -0.96
CA GLU A 98 -10.08 0.62 -0.39
C GLU A 98 -9.10 0.32 0.75
N ILE A 99 -7.79 0.48 0.49
CA ILE A 99 -6.71 0.26 1.46
C ILE A 99 -6.95 1.11 2.71
N ARG A 100 -7.25 2.40 2.52
CA ARG A 100 -7.52 3.35 3.60
C ARG A 100 -8.73 2.91 4.43
N PHE A 101 -9.82 2.52 3.78
CA PHE A 101 -11.04 2.07 4.45
C PHE A 101 -10.78 0.82 5.31
N ILE A 102 -10.20 -0.23 4.71
CA ILE A 102 -9.94 -1.51 5.39
C ILE A 102 -9.01 -1.31 6.59
N THR A 103 -7.93 -0.57 6.40
CA THR A 103 -6.93 -0.33 7.46
C THR A 103 -7.53 0.42 8.65
N LEU A 104 -8.35 1.45 8.39
CA LEU A 104 -9.02 2.21 9.43
C LEU A 104 -10.12 1.40 10.14
N ALA A 105 -10.86 0.56 9.40
CA ALA A 105 -11.84 -0.35 9.97
C ALA A 105 -11.17 -1.37 10.91
N ASN A 106 -10.10 -2.03 10.46
CA ASN A 106 -9.31 -2.97 11.25
C ASN A 106 -8.75 -2.32 12.51
N ARG A 107 -8.18 -1.12 12.39
CA ARG A 107 -7.67 -0.34 13.53
C ARG A 107 -8.76 -0.04 14.55
N SER A 108 -9.96 0.30 14.09
CA SER A 108 -11.10 0.59 14.96
C SER A 108 -11.60 -0.66 15.69
N LEU A 109 -11.69 -1.79 15.01
CA LEU A 109 -12.07 -3.08 15.61
C LEU A 109 -11.08 -3.55 16.69
N ARG A 110 -9.77 -3.38 16.45
CA ARG A 110 -8.74 -3.70 17.45
C ARG A 110 -8.83 -2.83 18.71
N LYS A 111 -9.16 -1.54 18.56
CA LYS A 111 -9.38 -0.64 19.71
C LYS A 111 -10.58 -1.06 20.56
N VAL A 112 -11.61 -1.66 19.96
CA VAL A 112 -12.79 -2.17 20.67
C VAL A 112 -12.47 -3.47 21.43
N LYS A 113 -11.67 -4.37 20.85
CA LYS A 113 -11.28 -5.64 21.51
C LYS A 113 -10.36 -5.47 22.73
N ASN A 114 -9.62 -4.37 22.81
CA ASN A 114 -8.67 -4.08 23.89
C ASN A 114 -9.24 -3.15 24.99
N ARG A 115 -10.57 -2.99 25.05
CA ARG A 115 -11.30 -2.29 26.13
C ARG A 115 -12.17 -3.28 26.88
#